data_AF-A0A8S2Q517-F1
#
_entry.id   AF-A0A8S2Q517-F1
#
_cell.length_a   1.000
_cell.length_b   1.000
_cell.length_c   1.000
_cell.angle_alpha   90.00
_cell.angle_beta   90.00
_cell.angle_gamma   90.00
#
_symmetry.space_group_name_H-M   'P 1'
#
loop_
_entity.id
_entity.type
_entity.pdbx_description
1 polymer ?
#
loop_
_entity_poly.entity_id
_entity_poly.type
_entity_poly.pdbx_seq_one_letter_code
_entity_poly.pdbx_strand_id
1 'polypeptide(L)'
;MLCKIFQSHLRGRLIHELRGGFDDQIRFSSSTIQPTLLVRALNGLIIDYFQGQKYDYTTSVFIPEANINDYRTLSDEEILRLLNISTESSFYKKIKSNSEINGYKSLLISMLTCIASWLPGSSQNNSTQTSNDLWAGSVAGSTLDEKLSNLDAMYANRHDDLTSMQNLSTEEKLLLFQKNVELRTKENLKQQMDQFRENEIKNVRDEERSKCQMELQALRKELEILYKSKQDTLNEKEMRIGERFKVELENERRDLYAQRQSFLEELKTMKMRETENQRNLELRERSLTLEADRVKRLEDDIRKREVTLSNTELHVDQQVQMKLNKLRFEIEQQFTERNKNLQLIEMRNQEEARRLSEERLLAEQAKSEVVSLRKHYSEADSTIHRLHSEAKVLQNENEILREKAKQTVDYQSIREENAILKAQMNNNTSRSQHSNRHHHDSSSSSPHERSTKSRGIIRELKAVLDNQQVGQKVVNDELIDLKTQIALLQSSNEPEP
;
A
#
# COMPACT_ATOMS: atom_id res chain seq x y z
N MET A 1 4.62 -6.67 54.14
CA MET A 1 3.94 -7.99 54.27
C MET A 1 3.93 -8.75 52.94
N LEU A 2 3.42 -8.14 51.85
CA LEU A 2 3.34 -8.71 50.49
C LEU A 2 4.54 -9.57 50.02
N CYS A 3 5.79 -9.11 50.17
CA CYS A 3 6.96 -9.91 49.73
C CYS A 3 7.06 -11.30 50.38
N LYS A 4 6.60 -11.49 51.63
CA LYS A 4 6.60 -12.82 52.28
C LYS A 4 5.56 -13.75 51.66
N ILE A 5 4.40 -13.23 51.27
CA ILE A 5 3.35 -13.97 50.55
C ILE A 5 3.84 -14.32 49.14
N PHE A 6 4.51 -13.38 48.46
CA PHE A 6 5.09 -13.64 47.15
C PHE A 6 6.20 -14.71 47.21
N GLN A 7 7.02 -14.70 48.27
CA GLN A 7 8.10 -15.68 48.47
C GLN A 7 7.59 -17.08 48.88
N SER A 8 6.50 -17.19 49.66
CA SER A 8 5.85 -18.49 49.91
C SER A 8 5.14 -19.01 48.66
N HIS A 9 4.48 -18.14 47.89
CA HIS A 9 3.81 -18.53 46.64
C HIS A 9 4.83 -18.94 45.55
N LEU A 10 5.99 -18.29 45.48
CA LEU A 10 7.11 -18.73 44.63
C LEU A 10 7.68 -20.09 45.06
N ARG A 11 7.83 -20.34 46.37
CA ARG A 11 8.23 -21.68 46.86
C ARG A 11 7.17 -22.74 46.55
N GLY A 12 5.89 -22.44 46.72
CA GLY A 12 4.79 -23.31 46.35
C GLY A 12 4.80 -23.66 44.86
N ARG A 13 4.95 -22.65 43.98
CA ARG A 13 5.12 -22.87 42.54
C ARG A 13 6.37 -23.68 42.20
N LEU A 14 7.52 -23.35 42.77
CA LEU A 14 8.77 -24.08 42.52
C LEU A 14 8.65 -25.56 42.92
N ILE A 15 8.03 -25.86 44.08
CA ILE A 15 7.78 -27.25 44.51
C ILE A 15 6.76 -27.94 43.60
N HIS A 16 5.75 -27.22 43.08
CA HIS A 16 4.76 -27.79 42.17
C HIS A 16 5.35 -28.03 40.76
N GLU A 17 6.22 -27.16 40.26
CA GLU A 17 6.94 -27.32 38.98
C GLU A 17 8.01 -28.42 39.08
N LEU A 18 8.75 -28.49 40.19
CA LEU A 18 9.70 -29.59 40.47
C LEU A 18 9.02 -30.95 40.70
N ARG A 19 7.71 -30.99 40.95
CA ARG A 19 6.92 -32.24 41.00
C ARG A 19 6.23 -32.55 39.66
N GLY A 20 5.67 -31.56 38.99
CA GLY A 20 4.98 -31.74 37.69
C GLY A 20 5.92 -31.89 36.48
N GLY A 21 7.16 -31.40 36.57
CA GLY A 21 8.15 -31.48 35.48
C GLY A 21 8.95 -32.79 35.41
N PHE A 22 8.71 -33.74 36.32
CA PHE A 22 9.48 -34.99 36.45
C PHE A 22 8.65 -36.28 36.31
N ASP A 23 7.34 -36.18 36.04
CA ASP A 23 6.38 -37.28 36.22
C ASP A 23 6.54 -38.45 35.21
N ASP A 24 7.34 -38.28 34.14
CA ASP A 24 7.50 -39.28 33.06
C ASP A 24 8.87 -40.00 33.03
N GLN A 25 9.97 -39.46 33.59
CA GLN A 25 11.31 -40.03 33.37
C GLN A 25 12.24 -40.20 34.58
N ILE A 26 12.00 -39.61 35.77
CA ILE A 26 12.81 -39.93 36.96
C ILE A 26 11.95 -40.32 38.15
N ARG A 27 11.51 -41.58 38.14
CA ARG A 27 11.10 -42.30 39.37
C ARG A 27 12.34 -42.60 40.22
N PHE A 28 12.83 -41.59 40.95
CA PHE A 28 13.79 -41.81 42.04
C PHE A 28 13.20 -42.85 43.01
N SER A 29 13.86 -43.99 43.15
CA SER A 29 13.39 -45.11 43.97
C SER A 29 13.64 -44.91 45.46
N SER A 30 13.37 -43.71 45.98
CA SER A 30 12.99 -43.57 47.39
C SER A 30 11.63 -44.24 47.53
N SER A 31 11.57 -45.33 48.28
CA SER A 31 10.36 -46.16 48.44
C SER A 31 9.15 -45.31 48.78
N THR A 32 8.11 -45.32 47.93
CA THR A 32 6.82 -44.66 48.18
C THR A 32 6.03 -45.42 49.24
N ILE A 33 6.57 -45.42 50.46
CA ILE A 33 5.87 -45.82 51.66
C ILE A 33 4.76 -44.80 51.85
N GLN A 34 3.56 -45.13 51.38
CA GLN A 34 2.32 -44.52 51.86
C GLN A 34 2.44 -44.48 53.39
N PRO A 35 2.45 -43.30 54.03
CA PRO A 35 2.69 -43.22 55.46
C PRO A 35 1.64 -44.09 56.14
N THR A 36 2.10 -45.03 56.97
CA THR A 36 1.21 -46.02 57.58
C THR A 36 0.09 -45.29 58.31
N LEU A 37 -1.07 -45.92 58.45
CA LEU A 37 -2.26 -45.25 59.00
C LEU A 37 -1.99 -44.59 60.37
N LEU A 38 -1.08 -45.17 61.17
CA LEU A 38 -0.50 -44.58 62.39
C LEU A 38 0.36 -43.33 62.14
N VAL A 39 1.30 -43.34 61.19
CA VAL A 39 2.10 -42.14 60.84
C VAL A 39 1.20 -41.00 60.33
N ARG A 40 0.15 -41.32 59.56
CA ARG A 40 -0.85 -40.31 59.15
C ARG A 40 -1.61 -39.72 60.35
N ALA A 41 -1.98 -40.55 61.32
CA ALA A 41 -2.63 -40.10 62.56
C ALA A 41 -1.70 -39.24 63.43
N LEU A 42 -0.44 -39.66 63.60
CA LEU A 42 0.58 -38.91 64.34
C LEU A 42 0.84 -37.54 63.71
N ASN A 43 1.02 -37.47 62.39
CA ASN A 43 1.24 -36.20 61.70
C ASN A 43 -0.01 -35.28 61.78
N GLY A 44 -1.22 -35.85 61.73
CA GLY A 44 -2.46 -35.09 61.96
C GLY A 44 -2.54 -34.51 63.38
N LEU A 45 -2.19 -35.31 64.38
CA LEU A 45 -2.16 -34.92 65.81
C LEU A 45 -1.03 -33.91 66.14
N ILE A 46 0.05 -33.88 65.34
CA ILE A 46 1.07 -32.83 65.36
C ILE A 46 0.57 -31.54 64.70
N ILE A 47 -0.15 -31.62 63.59
CA ILE A 47 -0.76 -30.45 62.92
C ILE A 47 -1.81 -29.79 63.84
N ASP A 48 -2.68 -30.59 64.47
CA ASP A 48 -3.64 -30.13 65.49
C ASP A 48 -2.92 -29.39 66.64
N TYR A 49 -1.84 -29.97 67.19
CA TYR A 49 -1.02 -29.30 68.21
C TYR A 49 -0.44 -27.95 67.72
N PHE A 50 0.12 -27.90 66.50
CA PHE A 50 0.66 -26.65 65.95
C PHE A 50 -0.44 -25.60 65.69
N GLN A 51 -1.64 -26.00 65.28
CA GLN A 51 -2.79 -25.10 65.13
C GLN A 51 -3.29 -24.60 66.49
N GLY A 52 -3.41 -25.49 67.48
CA GLY A 52 -3.80 -25.16 68.85
C GLY A 52 -2.84 -24.18 69.54
N GLN A 53 -1.53 -24.28 69.25
CA GLN A 53 -0.49 -23.37 69.74
C GLN A 53 -0.20 -22.15 68.82
N LYS A 54 -0.91 -22.00 67.69
CA LYS A 54 -0.71 -20.92 66.69
C LYS A 54 0.71 -20.84 66.11
N TYR A 55 1.32 -21.99 65.82
CA TYR A 55 2.63 -22.07 65.15
C TYR A 55 2.49 -21.98 63.63
N ASP A 56 1.76 -20.96 63.15
CA ASP A 56 1.29 -20.81 61.76
C ASP A 56 2.41 -20.98 60.70
N TYR A 57 3.62 -20.48 61.00
CA TYR A 57 4.79 -20.64 60.15
C TYR A 57 5.25 -22.10 60.06
N THR A 58 5.35 -22.79 61.21
CA THR A 58 5.74 -24.20 61.29
C THR A 58 4.70 -25.08 60.60
N THR A 59 3.41 -24.84 60.83
CA THR A 59 2.30 -25.53 60.15
C THR A 59 2.41 -25.39 58.63
N SER A 60 2.69 -24.17 58.13
CA SER A 60 2.81 -23.87 56.70
C SER A 60 4.01 -24.55 56.01
N VAL A 61 5.00 -25.00 56.77
CA VAL A 61 6.18 -25.74 56.27
C VAL A 61 5.98 -27.25 56.46
N PHE A 62 5.45 -27.66 57.60
CA PHE A 62 5.28 -29.07 57.96
C PHE A 62 4.27 -29.81 57.08
N ILE A 63 3.17 -29.19 56.67
CA ILE A 63 2.14 -29.84 55.83
C ILE A 63 2.71 -30.35 54.48
N PRO A 64 3.38 -29.52 53.66
CA PRO A 64 3.99 -30.00 52.40
C PRO A 64 5.21 -30.92 52.61
N GLU A 65 5.98 -30.76 53.70
CA GLU A 65 7.09 -31.66 54.03
C GLU A 65 6.62 -33.05 54.48
N ALA A 66 5.56 -33.12 55.29
CA ALA A 66 4.90 -34.37 55.69
C ALA A 66 4.09 -35.03 54.55
N ASN A 67 4.06 -34.41 53.37
CA ASN A 67 3.35 -34.85 52.17
C ASN A 67 1.84 -35.06 52.40
N ILE A 68 1.24 -34.20 53.24
CA ILE A 68 -0.19 -34.21 53.57
C ILE A 68 -0.91 -33.24 52.66
N ASN A 69 -1.77 -33.74 51.77
CA ASN A 69 -2.62 -32.89 50.94
C ASN A 69 -3.66 -32.17 51.82
N ASP A 70 -3.79 -30.85 51.67
CA ASP A 70 -4.48 -29.88 52.56
C ASP A 70 -5.94 -30.16 52.95
N TYR A 71 -6.58 -31.20 52.40
CA TYR A 71 -8.03 -31.40 52.45
C TYR A 71 -8.49 -32.67 53.18
N ARG A 72 -7.60 -33.40 53.88
CA ARG A 72 -8.00 -34.56 54.70
C ARG A 72 -7.03 -34.91 55.83
N THR A 73 -6.89 -34.00 56.79
CA THR A 73 -6.58 -34.41 58.17
C THR A 73 -7.63 -35.39 58.67
N LEU A 74 -7.23 -36.32 59.55
CA LEU A 74 -8.18 -37.18 60.26
C LEU A 74 -8.80 -36.37 61.39
N SER A 75 -10.11 -36.53 61.62
CA SER A 75 -10.78 -35.92 62.78
C SER A 75 -10.34 -36.55 64.09
N ASP A 76 -10.47 -35.83 65.20
CA ASP A 76 -10.12 -36.32 66.55
C ASP A 76 -10.77 -37.67 66.87
N GLU A 77 -12.04 -37.86 66.47
CA GLU A 77 -12.73 -39.13 66.67
C GLU A 77 -12.16 -40.26 65.79
N GLU A 78 -11.73 -39.97 64.55
CA GLU A 78 -11.06 -40.96 63.71
C GLU A 78 -9.68 -41.32 64.27
N ILE A 79 -8.92 -40.35 64.77
CA ILE A 79 -7.61 -40.57 65.42
C ILE A 79 -7.77 -41.43 66.68
N LEU A 80 -8.75 -41.13 67.54
CA LEU A 80 -8.99 -41.90 68.77
C LEU A 80 -9.45 -43.34 68.46
N ARG A 81 -10.31 -43.54 67.45
CA ARG A 81 -10.71 -44.88 66.97
C ARG A 81 -9.52 -45.67 66.40
N LEU A 82 -8.65 -45.01 65.64
CA LEU A 82 -7.45 -45.58 65.02
C LEU A 82 -6.39 -46.00 66.06
N LEU A 83 -6.34 -45.31 67.21
CA LEU A 83 -5.56 -45.70 68.39
C LEU A 83 -6.26 -46.75 69.29
N ASN A 84 -7.36 -47.38 68.82
CA ASN A 84 -8.18 -48.34 69.57
C ASN A 84 -8.75 -47.81 70.91
N ILE A 85 -8.90 -46.49 71.05
CA ILE A 85 -9.49 -45.90 72.26
C ILE A 85 -11.02 -45.96 72.14
N SER A 86 -11.64 -46.96 72.78
CA SER A 86 -13.10 -47.10 72.85
C SER A 86 -13.76 -45.85 73.45
N THR A 87 -14.87 -45.42 72.84
CA THR A 87 -15.71 -44.29 73.27
C THR A 87 -16.32 -44.51 74.66
N GLU A 88 -16.41 -45.75 75.12
CA GLU A 88 -16.92 -46.11 76.44
C GLU A 88 -15.86 -45.94 77.55
N SER A 89 -14.58 -45.88 77.18
CA SER A 89 -13.45 -45.84 78.10
C SER A 89 -13.48 -44.62 79.03
N SER A 90 -13.07 -44.81 80.28
CA SER A 90 -12.84 -43.72 81.24
C SER A 90 -11.74 -42.76 80.77
N PHE A 91 -10.82 -43.22 79.92
CA PHE A 91 -9.79 -42.39 79.26
C PHE A 91 -10.40 -41.47 78.20
N TYR A 92 -11.25 -42.01 77.31
CA TYR A 92 -11.96 -41.23 76.28
C TYR A 92 -12.84 -40.14 76.89
N LYS A 93 -13.61 -40.51 77.93
CA LYS A 93 -14.49 -39.58 78.66
C LYS A 93 -13.69 -38.46 79.34
N LYS A 94 -12.54 -38.78 79.96
CA LYS A 94 -11.62 -37.78 80.54
C LYS A 94 -10.98 -36.87 79.49
N ILE A 95 -10.60 -37.38 78.31
CA ILE A 95 -10.06 -36.54 77.23
C ILE A 95 -11.11 -35.51 76.80
N LYS A 96 -12.34 -35.95 76.51
CA LYS A 96 -13.41 -35.06 76.04
C LYS A 96 -13.83 -34.02 77.10
N SER A 97 -13.90 -34.38 78.38
CA SER A 97 -14.13 -33.40 79.45
C SER A 97 -12.95 -32.42 79.62
N ASN A 98 -11.70 -32.87 79.45
CA ASN A 98 -10.54 -32.00 79.62
C ASN A 98 -10.41 -30.94 78.51
N SER A 99 -10.83 -31.24 77.28
CA SER A 99 -10.92 -30.24 76.19
C SER A 99 -11.98 -29.16 76.46
N GLU A 100 -13.09 -29.50 77.12
CA GLU A 100 -14.15 -28.56 77.47
C GLU A 100 -13.78 -27.69 78.69
N ILE A 101 -13.12 -28.27 79.69
CA ILE A 101 -12.83 -27.62 80.98
C ILE A 101 -11.59 -26.70 80.94
N ASN A 102 -10.50 -27.14 80.30
CA ASN A 102 -9.20 -26.45 80.41
C ASN A 102 -8.84 -25.56 79.21
N GLY A 103 -9.68 -25.49 78.18
CA GLY A 103 -9.46 -24.65 76.99
C GLY A 103 -8.27 -25.06 76.10
N TYR A 104 -7.66 -26.23 76.33
CA TYR A 104 -6.59 -26.78 75.49
C TYR A 104 -7.14 -27.15 74.11
N LYS A 105 -6.77 -26.37 73.10
CA LYS A 105 -7.29 -26.48 71.72
C LYS A 105 -6.74 -27.63 70.87
N SER A 106 -6.04 -28.59 71.47
CA SER A 106 -5.37 -29.67 70.74
C SER A 106 -5.42 -30.99 71.50
N LEU A 107 -5.81 -32.05 70.78
CA LEU A 107 -5.99 -33.41 71.25
C LEU A 107 -4.72 -33.97 71.93
N LEU A 108 -3.53 -33.69 71.38
CA LEU A 108 -2.24 -34.13 71.95
C LEU A 108 -2.08 -33.72 73.42
N ILE A 109 -2.39 -32.46 73.76
CA ILE A 109 -2.24 -31.93 75.12
C ILE A 109 -3.26 -32.59 76.07
N SER A 110 -4.51 -32.78 75.61
CA SER A 110 -5.55 -33.44 76.39
C SER A 110 -5.20 -34.91 76.69
N MET A 111 -4.59 -35.62 75.73
CA MET A 111 -4.06 -36.97 75.93
C MET A 111 -2.88 -37.00 76.90
N LEU A 112 -1.86 -36.15 76.71
CA LEU A 112 -0.69 -36.09 77.59
C LEU A 112 -1.05 -35.69 79.02
N THR A 113 -1.93 -34.69 79.19
CA THR A 113 -2.46 -34.29 80.51
C THR A 113 -3.25 -35.42 81.16
N CYS A 114 -4.04 -36.19 80.37
CA CYS A 114 -4.73 -37.35 80.91
C CYS A 114 -3.73 -38.44 81.36
N ILE A 115 -2.71 -38.75 80.57
CA ILE A 115 -1.66 -39.73 80.95
C ILE A 115 -0.89 -39.26 82.21
N ALA A 116 -0.50 -38.00 82.27
CA ALA A 116 0.16 -37.42 83.45
C ALA A 116 -0.73 -37.48 84.72
N SER A 117 -2.06 -37.38 84.57
CA SER A 117 -3.01 -37.58 85.69
C SER A 117 -3.26 -39.04 86.08
N TRP A 118 -2.74 -40.01 85.31
CA TRP A 118 -2.82 -41.45 85.60
C TRP A 118 -1.51 -42.04 86.13
N LEU A 119 -0.35 -41.42 85.90
CA LEU A 119 0.87 -41.77 86.62
C LEU A 119 0.75 -41.26 88.07
N PRO A 120 0.83 -42.13 89.10
CA PRO A 120 1.02 -41.68 90.47
C PRO A 120 2.36 -40.93 90.58
N GLY A 121 2.39 -39.83 91.33
CA GLY A 121 3.59 -39.02 91.47
C GLY A 121 4.76 -39.85 92.01
N SER A 122 5.80 -40.05 91.18
CA SER A 122 6.97 -40.88 91.49
C SER A 122 7.92 -40.17 92.49
N SER A 123 7.43 -39.94 93.70
CA SER A 123 8.15 -39.34 94.83
C SER A 123 7.57 -39.82 96.19
N GLN A 124 7.22 -41.11 96.29
CA GLN A 124 7.05 -41.76 97.59
C GLN A 124 8.32 -42.53 97.96
N ASN A 125 9.13 -41.93 98.83
CA ASN A 125 10.33 -42.54 99.40
C ASN A 125 9.96 -43.58 100.47
N ASN A 126 9.60 -44.79 100.06
CA ASN A 126 9.44 -45.93 100.98
C ASN A 126 10.80 -46.59 101.28
N SER A 127 11.59 -45.92 102.12
CA SER A 127 12.87 -46.44 102.61
C SER A 127 12.71 -47.26 103.90
N THR A 128 12.57 -48.59 103.82
CA THR A 128 12.95 -49.51 104.93
C THR A 128 13.01 -51.01 104.56
N GLN A 129 13.87 -51.73 105.29
CA GLN A 129 13.83 -53.16 105.63
C GLN A 129 14.10 -54.25 104.55
N THR A 130 15.39 -54.60 104.46
CA THR A 130 15.93 -55.96 104.70
C THR A 130 15.28 -57.18 104.02
N SER A 131 15.88 -57.62 102.91
CA SER A 131 15.81 -59.02 102.45
C SER A 131 16.98 -59.84 103.02
N ASN A 132 16.69 -60.96 103.70
CA ASN A 132 17.70 -61.91 104.20
C ASN A 132 17.44 -63.32 103.61
N ASP A 133 17.30 -63.39 102.28
CA ASP A 133 16.89 -64.59 101.55
C ASP A 133 18.05 -65.57 101.29
N LEU A 134 18.74 -65.95 102.36
CA LEU A 134 19.70 -67.05 102.39
C LEU A 134 19.47 -67.88 103.66
N TRP A 135 18.43 -68.72 103.64
CA TRP A 135 18.33 -70.05 104.30
C TRP A 135 16.92 -70.67 104.09
N ALA A 136 16.38 -70.58 102.86
CA ALA A 136 15.04 -71.05 102.48
C ALA A 136 14.92 -72.60 102.41
N GLY A 137 15.11 -73.24 103.57
CA GLY A 137 15.11 -74.70 103.74
C GLY A 137 15.08 -75.17 105.21
N SER A 138 15.30 -74.26 106.18
CA SER A 138 15.00 -74.51 107.60
C SER A 138 13.81 -73.65 108.03
N VAL A 139 12.91 -74.21 108.85
CA VAL A 139 11.72 -73.51 109.33
C VAL A 139 12.12 -72.30 110.18
N ALA A 140 11.83 -71.10 109.69
CA ALA A 140 11.95 -69.84 110.45
C ALA A 140 10.78 -69.73 111.43
N GLY A 141 10.84 -70.51 112.51
CA GLY A 141 9.79 -70.56 113.54
C GLY A 141 10.22 -71.21 114.86
N SER A 142 11.21 -72.11 114.85
CA SER A 142 11.66 -72.79 116.07
C SER A 142 12.35 -71.84 117.05
N THR A 143 11.75 -71.64 118.22
CA THR A 143 12.38 -70.95 119.34
C THR A 143 13.54 -71.77 119.91
N LEU A 144 14.37 -71.17 120.77
CA LEU A 144 15.47 -71.88 121.42
C LEU A 144 14.94 -73.05 122.27
N ASP A 145 13.82 -72.85 122.96
CA ASP A 145 13.17 -73.87 123.78
C ASP A 145 12.65 -75.05 122.95
N GLU A 146 12.19 -74.83 121.71
CA GLU A 146 11.78 -75.92 120.82
C GLU A 146 12.99 -76.75 120.35
N LYS A 147 14.17 -76.14 120.20
CA LYS A 147 15.43 -76.86 119.91
C LYS A 147 15.97 -77.62 121.13
N LEU A 148 15.85 -77.05 122.33
CA LEU A 148 16.20 -77.73 123.57
C LEU A 148 15.24 -78.88 123.87
N SER A 149 13.93 -78.68 123.73
CA SER A 149 12.92 -79.73 123.87
C SER A 149 13.09 -80.85 122.85
N ASN A 150 13.45 -80.55 121.60
CA ASN A 150 13.83 -81.59 120.63
C ASN A 150 15.10 -82.34 121.04
N LEU A 151 16.11 -81.67 121.62
CA LEU A 151 17.30 -82.34 122.15
C LEU A 151 16.96 -83.26 123.32
N ASP A 152 16.18 -82.79 124.30
CA ASP A 152 15.75 -83.58 125.45
C ASP A 152 14.88 -84.77 125.02
N ALA A 153 13.97 -84.59 124.05
CA ALA A 153 13.20 -85.67 123.45
C ALA A 153 14.08 -86.67 122.69
N MET A 154 15.11 -86.22 121.96
CA MET A 154 16.09 -87.10 121.30
C MET A 154 16.96 -87.86 122.31
N TYR A 155 17.27 -87.29 123.48
CA TYR A 155 17.97 -87.97 124.56
C TYR A 155 17.08 -88.97 125.30
N ALA A 156 15.82 -88.60 125.58
CA ALA A 156 14.83 -89.50 126.18
C ALA A 156 14.55 -90.71 125.28
N ASN A 157 14.23 -90.49 124.00
CA ASN A 157 14.06 -91.56 123.02
C ASN A 157 15.30 -92.44 122.91
N ARG A 158 16.52 -91.86 122.92
CA ARG A 158 17.77 -92.64 122.92
C ARG A 158 17.98 -93.44 124.21
N HIS A 159 17.50 -92.96 125.35
CA HIS A 159 17.55 -93.68 126.63
C HIS A 159 16.56 -94.84 126.66
N ASP A 160 15.36 -94.65 126.13
CA ASP A 160 14.34 -95.70 125.98
C ASP A 160 14.76 -96.74 124.94
N ASP A 161 15.35 -96.32 123.80
CA ASP A 161 15.99 -97.22 122.82
C ASP A 161 17.08 -98.07 123.48
N LEU A 162 17.96 -97.47 124.28
CA LEU A 162 19.03 -98.19 124.99
C LEU A 162 18.47 -99.17 126.04
N THR A 163 17.40 -98.80 126.74
CA THR A 163 16.77 -99.63 127.77
C THR A 163 15.99 -100.80 127.15
N SER A 164 15.25 -100.54 126.07
CA SER A 164 14.61 -101.55 125.21
C SER A 164 15.65 -102.52 124.64
N MET A 165 16.75 -101.99 124.08
CA MET A 165 17.88 -102.78 123.60
C MET A 165 18.64 -103.53 124.69
N GLN A 166 18.55 -103.15 125.98
CA GLN A 166 19.09 -103.99 127.05
C GLN A 166 18.20 -105.22 127.31
N ASN A 167 16.89 -105.04 127.35
CA ASN A 167 15.92 -106.05 127.77
C ASN A 167 15.65 -107.17 126.74
N LEU A 168 15.92 -106.95 125.45
CA LEU A 168 15.71 -107.95 124.38
C LEU A 168 16.60 -109.20 124.49
N SER A 169 16.15 -110.33 123.94
CA SER A 169 16.93 -111.56 123.79
C SER A 169 18.11 -111.39 122.83
N THR A 170 19.14 -112.23 122.95
CA THR A 170 20.33 -112.21 122.07
C THR A 170 19.98 -112.49 120.61
N GLU A 171 18.97 -113.33 120.37
CA GLU A 171 18.45 -113.64 119.03
C GLU A 171 17.71 -112.46 118.41
N GLU A 172 16.86 -111.78 119.19
CA GLU A 172 16.12 -110.58 118.76
C GLU A 172 17.08 -109.43 118.44
N LYS A 173 18.11 -109.24 119.27
CA LYS A 173 19.22 -108.30 119.04
C LYS A 173 19.95 -108.59 117.72
N LEU A 174 20.21 -109.87 117.41
CA LEU A 174 20.87 -110.29 116.18
C LEU A 174 19.99 -110.08 114.94
N LEU A 175 18.69 -110.38 115.03
CA LEU A 175 17.73 -110.16 113.95
C LEU A 175 17.49 -108.67 113.67
N LEU A 176 17.43 -107.83 114.71
CA LEU A 176 17.41 -106.37 114.56
C LEU A 176 18.70 -105.84 113.94
N PHE A 177 19.87 -106.37 114.33
CA PHE A 177 21.14 -106.01 113.71
C PHE A 177 21.18 -106.39 112.22
N GLN A 178 20.79 -107.62 111.87
CA GLN A 178 20.66 -108.04 110.46
C GLN A 178 19.72 -107.11 109.69
N LYS A 179 18.52 -106.85 110.21
CA LYS A 179 17.52 -105.96 109.58
C LYS A 179 18.09 -104.55 109.36
N ASN A 180 18.86 -104.02 110.31
CA ASN A 180 19.50 -102.72 110.19
C ASN A 180 20.66 -102.71 109.18
N VAL A 181 21.43 -103.79 109.05
CA VAL A 181 22.45 -103.95 108.00
C VAL A 181 21.80 -104.09 106.61
N GLU A 182 20.71 -104.85 106.52
CA GLU A 182 19.92 -104.98 105.29
C GLU A 182 19.28 -103.65 104.87
N LEU A 183 18.74 -102.87 105.81
CA LEU A 183 18.19 -101.54 105.52
C LEU A 183 19.29 -100.59 105.03
N ARG A 184 20.40 -100.49 105.75
CA ARG A 184 21.55 -99.64 105.35
C ARG A 184 22.13 -100.03 103.99
N THR A 185 22.20 -101.32 103.67
CA THR A 185 22.68 -101.78 102.35
C THR A 185 21.68 -101.48 101.23
N LYS A 186 20.36 -101.65 101.48
CA LYS A 186 19.29 -101.24 100.54
C LYS A 186 19.25 -99.72 100.34
N GLU A 187 19.46 -98.93 101.38
CA GLU A 187 19.55 -97.46 101.33
C GLU A 187 20.79 -97.00 100.59
N ASN A 188 21.98 -97.54 100.88
CA ASN A 188 23.21 -97.25 100.15
C ASN A 188 23.09 -97.59 98.66
N LEU A 189 22.53 -98.76 98.32
CA LEU A 189 22.30 -99.16 96.94
C LEU A 189 21.31 -98.21 96.25
N LYS A 190 20.22 -97.82 96.93
CA LYS A 190 19.27 -96.83 96.41
C LYS A 190 19.97 -95.49 96.15
N GLN A 191 20.75 -94.97 97.11
CA GLN A 191 21.49 -93.72 96.93
C GLN A 191 22.47 -93.78 95.76
N GLN A 192 23.18 -94.90 95.58
CA GLN A 192 24.08 -95.10 94.43
C GLN A 192 23.31 -95.18 93.10
N MET A 193 22.14 -95.82 93.06
CA MET A 193 21.28 -95.86 91.88
C MET A 193 20.68 -94.48 91.54
N ASP A 194 20.26 -93.72 92.54
CA ASP A 194 19.72 -92.38 92.33
C ASP A 194 20.82 -91.39 91.91
N GLN A 195 22.03 -91.46 92.50
CA GLN A 195 23.22 -90.75 92.01
C GLN A 195 23.62 -91.15 90.59
N PHE A 196 23.55 -92.44 90.23
CA PHE A 196 23.84 -92.90 88.88
C PHE A 196 22.83 -92.30 87.87
N ARG A 197 21.53 -92.37 88.18
CA ARG A 197 20.46 -91.78 87.37
C ARG A 197 20.62 -90.27 87.21
N GLU A 198 20.93 -89.54 88.28
CA GLU A 198 21.15 -88.09 88.21
C GLU A 198 22.35 -87.74 87.32
N ASN A 199 23.45 -88.50 87.41
CA ASN A 199 24.61 -88.32 86.54
C ASN A 199 24.31 -88.70 85.08
N GLU A 200 23.58 -89.79 84.82
CA GLU A 200 23.17 -90.20 83.47
C GLU A 200 22.23 -89.16 82.82
N ILE A 201 21.21 -88.71 83.55
CA ILE A 201 20.30 -87.64 83.12
C ILE A 201 21.06 -86.33 82.89
N LYS A 202 22.06 -86.01 83.72
CA LYS A 202 22.93 -84.85 83.51
C LYS A 202 23.78 -84.99 82.26
N ASN A 203 24.45 -86.12 82.07
CA ASN A 203 25.31 -86.38 80.91
C ASN A 203 24.51 -86.28 79.60
N VAL A 204 23.33 -86.91 79.53
CA VAL A 204 22.43 -86.78 78.36
C VAL A 204 22.02 -85.32 78.14
N ARG A 205 21.70 -84.56 79.19
CA ARG A 205 21.41 -83.11 79.08
C ARG A 205 22.62 -82.27 78.67
N ASP A 206 23.84 -82.68 78.98
CA ASP A 206 25.06 -81.98 78.59
C ASP A 206 25.45 -82.32 77.15
N GLU A 207 25.28 -83.57 76.71
CA GLU A 207 25.42 -84.00 75.32
C GLU A 207 24.41 -83.33 74.39
N GLU A 208 23.11 -83.37 74.70
CA GLU A 208 22.08 -82.72 73.88
C GLU A 208 22.29 -81.20 73.81
N ARG A 209 22.69 -80.56 74.92
CA ARG A 209 23.08 -79.14 74.89
C ARG A 209 24.30 -78.89 74.02
N SER A 210 25.27 -79.81 73.99
CA SER A 210 26.45 -79.71 73.12
C SER A 210 26.05 -79.83 71.63
N LYS A 211 25.23 -80.82 71.27
CA LYS A 211 24.70 -81.03 69.90
C LYS A 211 23.95 -79.79 69.41
N CYS A 212 22.95 -79.31 70.16
CA CYS A 212 22.22 -78.08 69.84
C CYS A 212 23.13 -76.85 69.70
N GLN A 213 24.20 -76.73 70.51
CA GLN A 213 25.16 -75.64 70.38
C GLN A 213 26.02 -75.75 69.11
N MET A 214 26.41 -76.96 68.71
CA MET A 214 27.16 -77.19 67.47
C MET A 214 26.30 -76.90 66.23
N GLU A 215 25.04 -77.33 66.22
CA GLU A 215 24.08 -77.02 65.14
C GLU A 215 23.81 -75.51 65.03
N LEU A 216 23.57 -74.83 66.16
CA LEU A 216 23.43 -73.37 66.17
C LEU A 216 24.69 -72.64 65.71
N GLN A 217 25.89 -73.19 65.94
CA GLN A 217 27.14 -72.63 65.41
C GLN A 217 27.32 -72.91 63.90
N ALA A 218 26.88 -74.06 63.40
CA ALA A 218 26.90 -74.38 61.97
C ALA A 218 25.97 -73.43 61.19
N LEU A 219 24.70 -73.33 61.61
CA LEU A 219 23.70 -72.44 61.00
C LEU A 219 24.15 -70.97 61.01
N ARG A 220 24.81 -70.51 62.08
CA ARG A 220 25.40 -69.14 62.13
C ARG A 220 26.49 -68.93 61.08
N LYS A 221 27.38 -69.91 60.88
CA LYS A 221 28.46 -69.84 59.88
C LYS A 221 27.90 -69.90 58.46
N GLU A 222 26.91 -70.75 58.21
CA GLU A 222 26.22 -70.83 56.91
C GLU A 222 25.54 -69.52 56.55
N LEU A 223 24.80 -68.92 57.50
CA LEU A 223 24.20 -67.59 57.33
C LEU A 223 25.28 -66.52 57.09
N GLU A 224 26.38 -66.52 57.84
CA GLU A 224 27.49 -65.58 57.63
C GLU A 224 28.11 -65.69 56.22
N ILE A 225 28.29 -66.91 55.72
CA ILE A 225 28.80 -67.18 54.35
C ILE A 225 27.78 -66.70 53.30
N LEU A 226 26.48 -66.99 53.49
CA LEU A 226 25.42 -66.55 52.58
C LEU A 226 25.27 -65.02 52.56
N TYR A 227 25.39 -64.34 53.70
CA TYR A 227 25.37 -62.88 53.77
C TYR A 227 26.60 -62.26 53.11
N LYS A 228 27.81 -62.81 53.31
CA LYS A 228 29.02 -62.35 52.62
C LYS A 228 28.92 -62.51 51.11
N SER A 229 28.62 -63.72 50.62
CA SER A 229 28.42 -63.99 49.19
C SER A 229 27.34 -63.09 48.56
N LYS A 230 26.23 -62.85 49.28
CA LYS A 230 25.21 -61.90 48.83
C LYS A 230 25.74 -60.46 48.78
N GLN A 231 26.50 -60.02 49.76
CA GLN A 231 27.12 -58.68 49.77
C GLN A 231 28.12 -58.53 48.61
N ASP A 232 28.98 -59.52 48.39
CA ASP A 232 29.97 -59.51 47.31
C ASP A 232 29.29 -59.43 45.93
N THR A 233 28.26 -60.24 45.68
CA THR A 233 27.46 -60.16 44.43
C THR A 233 26.61 -58.90 44.29
N LEU A 234 26.49 -58.07 45.33
CA LEU A 234 25.91 -56.72 45.25
C LEU A 234 27.00 -55.68 44.98
N ASN A 235 28.12 -55.73 45.72
CA ASN A 235 29.31 -54.90 45.50
C ASN A 235 29.79 -54.98 44.04
N GLU A 236 29.90 -56.18 43.48
CA GLU A 236 30.26 -56.38 42.07
C GLU A 236 29.26 -55.75 41.09
N LYS A 237 27.97 -55.72 41.42
CA LYS A 237 26.94 -55.13 40.54
C LYS A 237 26.98 -53.62 40.62
N GLU A 238 27.16 -53.07 41.82
CA GLU A 238 27.36 -51.64 42.07
C GLU A 238 28.60 -51.12 41.34
N MET A 239 29.75 -51.80 41.47
CA MET A 239 30.96 -51.48 40.72
C MET A 239 30.73 -51.54 39.20
N ARG A 240 30.14 -52.63 38.68
CA ARG A 240 29.82 -52.76 37.24
C ARG A 240 28.79 -51.75 36.74
N ILE A 241 28.02 -51.09 37.61
CA ILE A 241 27.13 -49.99 37.23
C ILE A 241 27.89 -48.67 37.26
N GLY A 242 28.66 -48.40 38.32
CA GLY A 242 29.50 -47.19 38.44
C GLY A 242 30.58 -47.09 37.35
N GLU A 243 31.18 -48.20 36.94
CA GLU A 243 32.14 -48.26 35.83
C GLU A 243 31.50 -47.89 34.50
N ARG A 244 30.32 -48.45 34.18
CA ARG A 244 29.59 -48.12 32.95
C ARG A 244 29.14 -46.66 32.95
N PHE A 245 28.53 -46.20 34.03
CA PHE A 245 28.14 -44.79 34.19
C PHE A 245 29.33 -43.83 34.04
N LYS A 246 30.51 -44.18 34.57
CA LYS A 246 31.73 -43.39 34.36
C LYS A 246 32.16 -43.36 32.89
N VAL A 247 32.13 -44.50 32.20
CA VAL A 247 32.49 -44.58 30.77
C VAL A 247 31.48 -43.81 29.90
N GLU A 248 30.20 -43.91 30.20
CA GLU A 248 29.11 -43.15 29.57
C GLU A 248 29.32 -41.64 29.75
N LEU A 249 29.52 -41.16 30.99
CA LEU A 249 29.81 -39.76 31.29
C LEU A 249 31.10 -39.25 30.63
N GLU A 250 32.13 -40.09 30.51
CA GLU A 250 33.34 -39.74 29.77
C GLU A 250 33.11 -39.66 28.25
N ASN A 251 32.22 -40.49 27.69
CA ASN A 251 31.83 -40.45 26.28
C ASN A 251 30.99 -39.21 25.96
N GLU A 252 29.91 -38.95 26.71
CA GLU A 252 29.10 -37.74 26.58
C GLU A 252 29.97 -36.47 26.62
N ARG A 253 30.94 -36.43 27.54
CA ARG A 253 31.91 -35.33 27.61
C ARG A 253 32.78 -35.21 26.36
N ARG A 254 33.25 -36.32 25.77
CA ARG A 254 34.01 -36.32 24.49
C ARG A 254 33.13 -35.79 23.37
N ASP A 255 31.89 -36.26 23.27
CA ASP A 255 30.95 -35.89 22.21
C ASP A 255 30.55 -34.42 22.30
N LEU A 256 30.30 -33.89 23.51
CA LEU A 256 30.05 -32.46 23.74
C LEU A 256 31.27 -31.59 23.37
N TYR A 257 32.50 -32.06 23.62
CA TYR A 257 33.70 -31.35 23.15
C TYR A 257 33.84 -31.41 21.62
N ALA A 258 33.52 -32.54 20.98
CA ALA A 258 33.57 -32.68 19.52
C ALA A 258 32.53 -31.79 18.82
N GLN A 259 31.27 -31.79 19.30
CA GLN A 259 30.21 -30.90 18.82
C GLN A 259 30.61 -29.43 18.97
N ARG A 260 31.13 -29.04 20.15
CA ARG A 260 31.65 -27.69 20.39
C ARG A 260 32.77 -27.30 19.42
N GLN A 261 33.66 -28.24 19.09
CA GLN A 261 34.74 -27.98 18.13
C GLN A 261 34.20 -27.80 16.70
N SER A 262 33.23 -28.62 16.27
CA SER A 262 32.54 -28.45 14.97
C SER A 262 31.93 -27.07 14.85
N PHE A 263 31.12 -26.66 15.84
CA PHE A 263 30.51 -25.33 15.85
C PHE A 263 31.55 -24.18 15.86
N LEU A 264 32.69 -24.36 16.52
CA LEU A 264 33.79 -23.38 16.49
C LEU A 264 34.52 -23.33 15.13
N GLU A 265 34.49 -24.40 14.34
CA GLU A 265 35.05 -24.43 12.98
C GLU A 265 34.05 -23.88 11.95
N GLU A 266 32.79 -24.29 12.04
CA GLU A 266 31.66 -23.70 11.28
C GLU A 266 31.61 -22.18 11.46
N LEU A 267 31.66 -21.68 12.71
CA LEU A 267 31.70 -20.25 13.03
C LEU A 267 32.88 -19.52 12.37
N LYS A 268 34.07 -20.14 12.33
CA LYS A 268 35.24 -19.58 11.62
C LYS A 268 34.98 -19.52 10.12
N THR A 269 34.46 -20.57 9.50
CA THR A 269 34.16 -20.57 8.05
C THR A 269 33.09 -19.54 7.69
N MET A 270 32.06 -19.39 8.52
CA MET A 270 31.00 -18.38 8.34
C MET A 270 31.56 -16.96 8.46
N LYS A 271 32.40 -16.69 9.47
CA LYS A 271 33.07 -15.38 9.61
C LYS A 271 34.01 -15.07 8.44
N MET A 272 34.74 -16.06 7.92
CA MET A 272 35.57 -15.88 6.72
C MET A 272 34.70 -15.50 5.51
N ARG A 273 33.64 -16.26 5.24
CA ARG A 273 32.66 -15.97 4.17
C ARG A 273 31.99 -14.59 4.34
N GLU A 274 31.71 -14.18 5.58
CA GLU A 274 31.17 -12.86 5.88
C GLU A 274 32.15 -11.75 5.45
N THR A 275 33.43 -11.84 5.85
CA THR A 275 34.45 -10.85 5.46
C THR A 275 34.75 -10.85 3.95
N GLU A 276 34.61 -11.99 3.29
CA GLU A 276 34.70 -12.10 1.82
C GLU A 276 33.50 -11.43 1.14
N ASN A 277 32.28 -11.68 1.63
CA ASN A 277 31.07 -11.03 1.14
C ASN A 277 31.06 -9.52 1.37
N GLN A 278 31.55 -9.03 2.50
CA GLN A 278 31.73 -7.59 2.78
C GLN A 278 32.66 -6.95 1.74
N ARG A 279 33.83 -7.54 1.47
CA ARG A 279 34.75 -7.07 0.41
C ARG A 279 34.10 -7.11 -0.99
N ASN A 280 33.35 -8.17 -1.29
CA ASN A 280 32.65 -8.30 -2.56
C ASN A 280 31.49 -7.28 -2.71
N LEU A 281 30.88 -6.85 -1.61
CA LEU A 281 29.91 -5.74 -1.60
C LEU A 281 30.61 -4.40 -1.82
N GLU A 282 31.67 -4.08 -1.06
CA GLU A 282 32.46 -2.85 -1.26
C GLU A 282 32.97 -2.70 -2.70
N LEU A 283 33.42 -3.80 -3.33
CA LEU A 283 33.88 -3.81 -4.72
C LEU A 283 32.73 -3.58 -5.71
N ARG A 284 31.54 -4.15 -5.47
CA ARG A 284 30.34 -3.90 -6.29
C ARG A 284 29.85 -2.47 -6.15
N GLU A 285 29.81 -1.92 -4.94
CA GLU A 285 29.45 -0.52 -4.68
C GLU A 285 30.38 0.44 -5.41
N ARG A 286 31.70 0.22 -5.34
CA ARG A 286 32.70 1.01 -6.11
C ARG A 286 32.53 0.84 -7.62
N SER A 287 32.16 -0.34 -8.10
CA SER A 287 31.86 -0.54 -9.53
C SER A 287 30.59 0.18 -9.97
N LEU A 288 29.56 0.23 -9.11
CA LEU A 288 28.30 0.92 -9.38
C LEU A 288 28.46 2.45 -9.33
N THR A 289 29.26 3.00 -8.41
CA THR A 289 29.54 4.44 -8.40
C THR A 289 30.34 4.85 -9.63
N LEU A 290 31.32 4.05 -10.08
CA LEU A 290 32.08 4.33 -11.32
C LEU A 290 31.20 4.28 -12.58
N GLU A 291 30.26 3.33 -12.69
CA GLU A 291 29.34 3.30 -13.83
C GLU A 291 28.29 4.43 -13.76
N ALA A 292 27.80 4.79 -12.57
CA ALA A 292 26.92 5.96 -12.39
C ALA A 292 27.62 7.27 -12.79
N ASP A 293 28.89 7.46 -12.40
CA ASP A 293 29.72 8.58 -12.82
C ASP A 293 29.94 8.62 -14.34
N ARG A 294 30.11 7.44 -14.96
CA ARG A 294 30.26 7.29 -16.40
C ARG A 294 28.96 7.63 -17.16
N VAL A 295 27.82 7.12 -16.71
CA VAL A 295 26.49 7.47 -17.26
C VAL A 295 26.24 8.96 -17.14
N LYS A 296 26.50 9.56 -15.96
CA LYS A 296 26.34 11.00 -15.74
C LYS A 296 27.19 11.86 -16.70
N ARG A 297 28.44 11.47 -16.97
CA ARG A 297 29.29 12.16 -17.96
C ARG A 297 28.70 12.08 -19.37
N LEU A 298 28.13 10.94 -19.75
CA LEU A 298 27.46 10.75 -21.04
C LEU A 298 26.17 11.59 -21.11
N GLU A 299 25.39 11.68 -20.05
CA GLU A 299 24.25 12.61 -19.96
C GLU A 299 24.69 14.07 -20.11
N ASP A 300 25.72 14.51 -19.37
CA ASP A 300 26.23 15.88 -19.45
C ASP A 300 26.74 16.22 -20.87
N ASP A 301 27.36 15.27 -21.57
CA ASP A 301 27.80 15.45 -22.97
C ASP A 301 26.64 15.40 -23.98
N ILE A 302 25.57 14.64 -23.73
CA ILE A 302 24.34 14.68 -24.52
C ILE A 302 23.64 16.03 -24.34
N ARG A 303 23.45 16.49 -23.10
CA ARG A 303 22.83 17.80 -22.77
C ARG A 303 23.58 18.97 -23.44
N LYS A 304 24.92 18.93 -23.47
CA LYS A 304 25.74 19.92 -24.21
C LYS A 304 25.42 19.88 -25.71
N ARG A 305 25.32 18.69 -26.31
CA ARG A 305 25.00 18.52 -27.74
C ARG A 305 23.60 19.03 -28.07
N GLU A 306 22.60 18.67 -27.26
CA GLU A 306 21.21 19.16 -27.38
C GLU A 306 21.15 20.69 -27.35
N VAL A 307 21.85 21.33 -26.40
CA VAL A 307 21.95 22.80 -26.34
C VAL A 307 22.66 23.38 -27.57
N THR A 308 23.75 22.76 -28.06
CA THR A 308 24.39 23.24 -29.31
C THR A 308 23.50 23.08 -30.54
N LEU A 309 22.75 21.97 -30.64
CA LEU A 309 21.84 21.70 -31.75
C LEU A 309 20.68 22.71 -31.74
N SER A 310 20.01 22.90 -30.61
CA SER A 310 18.93 23.88 -30.46
C SER A 310 19.37 25.31 -30.78
N ASN A 311 20.60 25.70 -30.39
CA ASN A 311 21.17 26.99 -30.78
C ASN A 311 21.41 27.08 -32.30
N THR A 312 21.83 26.00 -32.97
CA THR A 312 22.00 26.00 -34.43
C THR A 312 20.67 25.95 -35.19
N GLU A 313 19.66 25.24 -34.67
CA GLU A 313 18.29 25.22 -35.21
C GLU A 313 17.69 26.62 -35.15
N LEU A 314 17.73 27.26 -33.97
CA LEU A 314 17.29 28.65 -33.79
C LEU A 314 18.03 29.62 -34.73
N HIS A 315 19.32 29.42 -34.98
CA HIS A 315 20.07 30.24 -35.93
C HIS A 315 19.66 30.00 -37.40
N VAL A 316 19.38 28.74 -37.78
CA VAL A 316 18.85 28.40 -39.11
C VAL A 316 17.45 28.99 -39.30
N ASP A 317 16.56 28.88 -38.31
CA ASP A 317 15.23 29.48 -38.34
C ASP A 317 15.31 31.01 -38.47
N GLN A 318 16.21 31.67 -37.73
CA GLN A 318 16.48 33.10 -37.91
C GLN A 318 16.95 33.43 -39.33
N GLN A 319 17.86 32.64 -39.92
CA GLN A 319 18.27 32.84 -41.32
C GLN A 319 17.11 32.62 -42.31
N VAL A 320 16.25 31.64 -42.08
CA VAL A 320 15.07 31.37 -42.92
C VAL A 320 14.08 32.53 -42.82
N GLN A 321 13.76 33.00 -41.61
CA GLN A 321 12.91 34.17 -41.39
C GLN A 321 13.49 35.43 -42.03
N MET A 322 14.81 35.67 -41.92
CA MET A 322 15.46 36.79 -42.60
C MET A 322 15.38 36.70 -44.14
N LYS A 323 15.49 35.50 -44.71
CA LYS A 323 15.32 35.28 -46.16
C LYS A 323 13.87 35.46 -46.62
N LEU A 324 12.91 34.92 -45.87
CA LEU A 324 11.48 35.10 -46.12
C LEU A 324 11.07 36.57 -46.05
N ASN A 325 11.53 37.32 -45.04
CA ASN A 325 11.24 38.74 -44.90
C ASN A 325 11.86 39.59 -46.03
N LYS A 326 13.06 39.24 -46.53
CA LYS A 326 13.65 39.86 -47.72
C LYS A 326 12.82 39.61 -48.98
N LEU A 327 12.50 38.35 -49.27
CA LEU A 327 11.67 37.99 -50.43
C LEU A 327 10.27 38.63 -50.36
N ARG A 328 9.67 38.69 -49.17
CA ARG A 328 8.41 39.40 -48.91
C ARG A 328 8.53 40.89 -49.24
N PHE A 329 9.58 41.55 -48.75
CA PHE A 329 9.85 42.97 -49.06
C PHE A 329 10.13 43.20 -50.55
N GLU A 330 10.89 42.34 -51.22
CA GLU A 330 11.16 42.41 -52.66
C GLU A 330 9.87 42.26 -53.49
N ILE A 331 8.96 41.37 -53.09
CA ILE A 331 7.64 41.21 -53.71
C ILE A 331 6.75 42.43 -53.46
N GLU A 332 6.71 42.95 -52.23
CA GLU A 332 5.98 44.19 -51.89
C GLU A 332 6.52 45.39 -52.67
N GLN A 333 7.84 45.55 -52.77
CA GLN A 333 8.48 46.59 -53.58
C GLN A 333 8.08 46.47 -55.05
N GLN A 334 8.26 45.29 -55.68
CA GLN A 334 7.86 45.04 -57.06
C GLN A 334 6.37 45.31 -57.30
N PHE A 335 5.51 44.99 -56.32
CA PHE A 335 4.09 45.29 -56.40
C PHE A 335 3.81 46.80 -56.35
N THR A 336 4.46 47.56 -55.45
CA THR A 336 4.32 49.03 -55.43
C THR A 336 4.89 49.70 -56.69
N GLU A 337 5.98 49.18 -57.27
CA GLU A 337 6.56 49.69 -58.51
C GLU A 337 5.66 49.39 -59.72
N ARG A 338 5.11 48.17 -59.82
CA ARG A 338 4.11 47.84 -60.83
C ARG A 338 2.86 48.72 -60.69
N ASN A 339 2.36 48.93 -59.48
CA ASN A 339 1.17 49.77 -59.26
C ASN A 339 1.43 51.25 -59.60
N LYS A 340 2.60 51.81 -59.25
CA LYS A 340 3.00 53.17 -59.68
C LYS A 340 3.08 53.28 -61.21
N ASN A 341 3.67 52.28 -61.88
CA ASN A 341 3.77 52.26 -63.33
C ASN A 341 2.40 52.11 -64.00
N LEU A 342 1.50 51.29 -63.45
CA LEU A 342 0.11 51.18 -63.89
C LEU A 342 -0.63 52.52 -63.72
N GLN A 343 -0.53 53.18 -62.57
CA GLN A 343 -1.11 54.50 -62.33
C GLN A 343 -0.59 55.56 -63.31
N LEU A 344 0.71 55.55 -63.64
CA LEU A 344 1.28 56.45 -64.65
C LEU A 344 0.75 56.15 -66.06
N ILE A 345 0.56 54.88 -66.41
CA ILE A 345 -0.05 54.46 -67.68
C ILE A 345 -1.54 54.82 -67.73
N GLU A 346 -2.28 54.65 -66.64
CA GLU A 346 -3.69 55.03 -66.51
C GLU A 346 -3.87 56.55 -66.65
N MET A 347 -3.07 57.35 -65.94
CA MET A 347 -3.07 58.81 -66.06
C MET A 347 -2.73 59.27 -67.48
N ARG A 348 -1.74 58.63 -68.12
CA ARG A 348 -1.40 58.91 -69.53
C ARG A 348 -2.54 58.53 -70.47
N ASN A 349 -3.15 57.36 -70.31
CA ASN A 349 -4.28 56.91 -71.12
C ASN A 349 -5.51 57.83 -70.93
N GLN A 350 -5.74 58.36 -69.73
CA GLN A 350 -6.77 59.36 -69.46
C GLN A 350 -6.47 60.72 -70.09
N GLU A 351 -5.19 61.10 -70.24
CA GLU A 351 -4.80 62.31 -70.97
C GLU A 351 -4.91 62.12 -72.49
N GLU A 352 -4.41 61.01 -73.03
CA GLU A 352 -4.57 60.66 -74.44
C GLU A 352 -6.05 60.50 -74.83
N ALA A 353 -6.89 59.93 -73.95
CA ALA A 353 -8.35 59.89 -74.16
C ALA A 353 -9.00 61.29 -74.16
N ARG A 354 -8.52 62.22 -73.31
CA ARG A 354 -8.98 63.63 -73.34
C ARG A 354 -8.56 64.34 -74.62
N ARG A 355 -7.29 64.23 -75.02
CA ARG A 355 -6.77 64.79 -76.28
C ARG A 355 -7.53 64.23 -77.49
N LEU A 356 -7.78 62.92 -77.55
CA LEU A 356 -8.59 62.29 -78.60
C LEU A 356 -10.06 62.74 -78.57
N SER A 357 -10.60 63.12 -77.40
CA SER A 357 -11.95 63.71 -77.29
C SER A 357 -11.98 65.15 -77.81
N GLU A 358 -10.94 65.94 -77.52
CA GLU A 358 -10.74 67.30 -78.04
C GLU A 358 -10.53 67.29 -79.56
N GLU A 359 -9.67 66.42 -80.09
CA GLU A 359 -9.47 66.20 -81.52
C GLU A 359 -10.76 65.74 -82.23
N ARG A 360 -11.55 64.84 -81.62
CA ARG A 360 -12.86 64.44 -82.15
C ARG A 360 -13.84 65.61 -82.21
N LEU A 361 -13.84 66.49 -81.20
CA LEU A 361 -14.71 67.67 -81.16
C LEU A 361 -14.30 68.69 -82.24
N LEU A 362 -13.00 68.93 -82.42
CA LEU A 362 -12.46 69.76 -83.51
C LEU A 362 -12.75 69.15 -84.89
N ALA A 363 -12.65 67.82 -85.03
CA ALA A 363 -12.96 67.13 -86.28
C ALA A 363 -14.46 67.18 -86.63
N GLU A 364 -15.35 67.08 -85.64
CA GLU A 364 -16.80 67.23 -85.84
C GLU A 364 -17.17 68.70 -86.15
N GLN A 365 -16.49 69.69 -85.55
CA GLN A 365 -16.59 71.10 -85.94
C GLN A 365 -16.17 71.32 -87.39
N ALA A 366 -14.96 70.90 -87.79
CA ALA A 366 -14.46 71.01 -89.16
C ALA A 366 -15.35 70.24 -90.18
N LYS A 367 -15.92 69.11 -89.78
CA LYS A 367 -16.93 68.37 -90.55
C LYS A 367 -18.23 69.16 -90.71
N SER A 368 -18.69 69.88 -89.69
CA SER A 368 -19.84 70.78 -89.79
C SER A 368 -19.58 71.97 -90.73
N GLU A 369 -18.35 72.50 -90.74
CA GLU A 369 -17.90 73.52 -91.69
C GLU A 369 -17.82 72.97 -93.12
N VAL A 370 -17.33 71.75 -93.31
CA VAL A 370 -17.36 71.09 -94.63
C VAL A 370 -18.80 70.84 -95.10
N VAL A 371 -19.76 70.59 -94.20
CA VAL A 371 -21.19 70.48 -94.53
C VAL A 371 -21.78 71.84 -94.93
N SER A 372 -21.47 72.93 -94.21
CA SER A 372 -21.95 74.27 -94.60
C SER A 372 -21.30 74.78 -95.88
N LEU A 373 -20.00 74.53 -96.09
CA LEU A 373 -19.30 74.82 -97.34
C LEU A 373 -19.82 73.98 -98.50
N ARG A 374 -20.15 72.69 -98.30
CA ARG A 374 -20.84 71.87 -99.32
C ARG A 374 -22.23 72.41 -99.65
N LYS A 375 -22.97 72.93 -98.67
CA LYS A 375 -24.26 73.59 -98.90
C LYS A 375 -24.08 74.85 -99.75
N HIS A 376 -23.13 75.72 -99.39
CA HIS A 376 -22.82 76.92 -100.19
C HIS A 376 -22.27 76.60 -101.59
N TYR A 377 -21.52 75.52 -101.74
CA TYR A 377 -21.09 75.04 -103.06
C TYR A 377 -22.27 74.54 -103.89
N SER A 378 -23.20 73.78 -103.30
CA SER A 378 -24.44 73.35 -103.96
C SER A 378 -25.36 74.53 -104.31
N GLU A 379 -25.41 75.56 -103.48
CA GLU A 379 -26.10 76.82 -103.76
C GLU A 379 -25.44 77.52 -104.96
N ALA A 380 -24.11 77.65 -104.98
CA ALA A 380 -23.35 78.20 -106.10
C ALA A 380 -23.56 77.41 -107.41
N ASP A 381 -23.44 76.08 -107.37
CA ASP A 381 -23.71 75.19 -108.52
C ASP A 381 -25.14 75.37 -109.06
N SER A 382 -26.13 75.57 -108.18
CA SER A 382 -27.50 75.86 -108.61
C SER A 382 -27.60 77.21 -109.33
N THR A 383 -26.84 78.23 -108.89
CA THR A 383 -26.76 79.51 -109.60
C THR A 383 -26.02 79.42 -110.93
N ILE A 384 -25.00 78.56 -111.03
CA ILE A 384 -24.28 78.27 -112.28
C ILE A 384 -25.21 77.54 -113.26
N HIS A 385 -25.99 76.55 -112.81
CA HIS A 385 -27.00 75.89 -113.62
C HIS A 385 -28.09 76.86 -114.09
N ARG A 386 -28.53 77.79 -113.22
CA ARG A 386 -29.45 78.87 -113.57
C ARG A 386 -28.87 79.76 -114.68
N LEU A 387 -27.65 80.28 -114.49
CA LEU A 387 -26.94 81.11 -115.47
C LEU A 387 -26.67 80.36 -116.79
N HIS A 388 -26.40 79.06 -116.75
CA HIS A 388 -26.19 78.24 -117.95
C HIS A 388 -27.51 78.00 -118.71
N SER A 389 -28.64 77.86 -118.01
CA SER A 389 -29.96 77.78 -118.67
C SER A 389 -30.37 79.12 -119.27
N GLU A 390 -30.11 80.23 -118.56
CA GLU A 390 -30.30 81.62 -119.01
C GLU A 390 -29.45 81.93 -120.27
N ALA A 391 -28.17 81.55 -120.27
CA ALA A 391 -27.29 81.64 -121.44
C ALA A 391 -27.77 80.79 -122.63
N LYS A 392 -28.33 79.60 -122.37
CA LYS A 392 -28.86 78.71 -123.43
C LYS A 392 -30.15 79.28 -124.06
N VAL A 393 -30.97 80.01 -123.30
CA VAL A 393 -32.10 80.76 -123.87
C VAL A 393 -31.61 81.89 -124.78
N LEU A 394 -30.63 82.67 -124.33
CA LEU A 394 -30.02 83.76 -125.11
C LEU A 394 -29.30 83.25 -126.39
N GLN A 395 -28.78 82.03 -126.37
CA GLN A 395 -28.24 81.36 -127.57
C GLN A 395 -29.36 81.06 -128.58
N ASN A 396 -30.48 80.48 -128.14
CA ASN A 396 -31.62 80.19 -129.01
C ASN A 396 -32.22 81.47 -129.63
N GLU A 397 -32.31 82.57 -128.86
CA GLU A 397 -32.73 83.87 -129.40
C GLU A 397 -31.78 84.40 -130.49
N ASN A 398 -30.47 84.21 -130.30
CA ASN A 398 -29.46 84.56 -131.31
C ASN A 398 -29.59 83.73 -132.60
N GLU A 399 -29.94 82.44 -132.49
CA GLU A 399 -30.17 81.59 -133.66
C GLU A 399 -31.44 82.02 -134.42
N ILE A 400 -32.54 82.31 -133.73
CA ILE A 400 -33.79 82.84 -134.34
C ILE A 400 -33.54 84.19 -135.04
N LEU A 401 -32.71 85.06 -134.48
CA LEU A 401 -32.32 86.33 -135.11
C LEU A 401 -31.41 86.11 -136.34
N ARG A 402 -30.52 85.12 -136.31
CA ARG A 402 -29.66 84.75 -137.45
C ARG A 402 -30.42 84.08 -138.60
N GLU A 403 -31.45 83.31 -138.32
CA GLU A 403 -32.34 82.76 -139.36
C GLU A 403 -33.16 83.86 -140.05
N LYS A 404 -33.74 84.79 -139.28
CA LYS A 404 -34.44 85.95 -139.83
C LYS A 404 -33.55 86.83 -140.72
N ALA A 405 -32.26 86.93 -140.41
CA ALA A 405 -31.28 87.65 -141.22
C ALA A 405 -30.88 86.92 -142.53
N LYS A 406 -31.22 85.64 -142.70
CA LYS A 406 -30.88 84.83 -143.89
C LYS A 406 -31.99 84.73 -144.95
N GLN A 407 -33.21 85.20 -144.66
CA GLN A 407 -34.38 84.98 -145.53
C GLN A 407 -34.77 86.18 -146.42
N THR A 408 -33.95 87.23 -146.48
CA THR A 408 -34.30 88.52 -147.15
C THR A 408 -33.19 89.10 -148.03
N VAL A 409 -32.50 88.26 -148.83
CA VAL A 409 -31.55 88.70 -149.86
C VAL A 409 -31.90 88.07 -151.20
N ASP A 410 -32.85 88.66 -151.94
CA ASP A 410 -33.15 88.26 -153.32
C ASP A 410 -33.77 89.41 -154.15
N TYR A 411 -33.03 90.50 -154.34
CA TYR A 411 -33.36 91.57 -155.31
C TYR A 411 -32.14 92.15 -156.04
N GLN A 412 -30.99 91.46 -155.98
CA GLN A 412 -29.84 91.78 -156.86
C GLN A 412 -30.04 91.19 -158.26
N SER A 413 -30.67 90.02 -158.37
CA SER A 413 -31.02 89.32 -159.62
C SER A 413 -31.82 90.20 -160.60
N ILE A 414 -32.70 91.07 -160.09
CA ILE A 414 -33.54 91.97 -160.90
C ILE A 414 -32.77 93.22 -161.41
N ARG A 415 -31.57 93.49 -160.88
CA ARG A 415 -30.72 94.60 -161.34
C ARG A 415 -29.95 94.29 -162.63
N GLU A 416 -29.70 93.01 -162.89
CA GLU A 416 -28.83 92.56 -164.00
C GLU A 416 -29.64 92.20 -165.26
N GLU A 417 -30.80 91.56 -165.10
CA GLU A 417 -31.60 91.03 -166.21
C GLU A 417 -32.02 92.09 -167.25
N ASN A 418 -32.36 93.32 -166.81
CA ASN A 418 -32.96 94.34 -167.69
C ASN A 418 -32.11 95.59 -167.93
N ALA A 419 -30.79 95.48 -167.72
CA ALA A 419 -29.84 96.24 -168.53
C ALA A 419 -29.96 95.88 -170.04
N ILE A 420 -30.42 94.65 -170.33
CA ILE A 420 -30.55 94.10 -171.68
C ILE A 420 -31.72 94.75 -172.46
N LEU A 421 -32.89 94.96 -171.85
CA LEU A 421 -34.00 95.67 -172.51
C LEU A 421 -33.65 97.11 -172.92
N LYS A 422 -32.74 97.79 -172.21
CA LYS A 422 -32.25 99.12 -172.59
C LYS A 422 -31.42 99.14 -173.87
N ALA A 423 -30.83 98.01 -174.28
CA ALA A 423 -30.16 97.91 -175.57
C ALA A 423 -31.15 97.76 -176.74
N GLN A 424 -32.26 97.03 -176.53
CA GLN A 424 -33.23 96.77 -177.60
C GLN A 424 -34.13 97.97 -177.92
N MET A 425 -34.43 98.84 -176.94
CA MET A 425 -35.32 99.99 -177.15
C MET A 425 -34.71 101.14 -177.98
N ASN A 426 -33.38 101.23 -178.11
CA ASN A 426 -32.73 102.27 -178.92
C ASN A 426 -32.82 102.03 -180.45
N ASN A 427 -33.31 100.86 -180.91
CA ASN A 427 -33.55 100.59 -182.33
C ASN A 427 -34.96 100.99 -182.82
N ASN A 428 -35.86 101.47 -181.93
CA ASN A 428 -37.28 101.68 -182.24
C ASN A 428 -37.73 103.15 -182.14
N THR A 429 -37.01 104.06 -182.78
CA THR A 429 -37.43 105.47 -182.98
C THR A 429 -38.56 105.60 -184.03
N SER A 430 -39.74 104.98 -183.83
CA SER A 430 -40.94 105.19 -184.67
C SER A 430 -42.28 104.66 -184.11
N ARG A 431 -42.81 105.24 -183.01
CA ARG A 431 -44.23 105.67 -182.84
C ARG A 431 -44.55 106.12 -181.40
N SER A 432 -45.36 107.19 -181.30
CA SER A 432 -45.98 107.82 -180.12
C SER A 432 -45.10 108.02 -178.87
N GLN A 433 -44.72 109.24 -178.50
CA GLN A 433 -45.56 110.37 -178.02
C GLN A 433 -46.25 110.16 -176.66
N HIS A 434 -46.01 111.15 -175.77
CA HIS A 434 -46.90 111.60 -174.68
C HIS A 434 -47.16 110.63 -173.49
N SER A 435 -47.42 111.09 -172.26
CA SER A 435 -47.08 112.37 -171.59
C SER A 435 -47.32 112.22 -170.07
N ASN A 436 -46.91 113.23 -169.27
CA ASN A 436 -47.45 113.70 -167.98
C ASN A 436 -48.14 112.72 -167.00
N ARG A 437 -47.71 112.58 -165.73
CA ARG A 437 -47.71 113.56 -164.59
C ARG A 437 -49.11 113.83 -163.97
N HIS A 438 -49.15 113.72 -162.62
CA HIS A 438 -49.99 114.49 -161.67
C HIS A 438 -51.51 114.15 -161.61
N HIS A 439 -52.30 114.42 -160.54
CA HIS A 439 -52.15 115.12 -159.22
C HIS A 439 -53.20 114.54 -158.21
N HIS A 440 -53.34 114.87 -156.91
CA HIS A 440 -52.59 115.79 -156.02
C HIS A 440 -52.06 115.15 -154.70
N ASP A 441 -52.44 115.39 -153.42
CA ASP A 441 -53.46 116.25 -152.76
C ASP A 441 -53.08 116.59 -151.27
N SER A 442 -54.05 117.04 -150.47
CA SER A 442 -54.16 117.57 -149.09
C SER A 442 -53.63 116.72 -147.90
N SER A 443 -53.32 117.25 -146.68
CA SER A 443 -53.29 118.64 -146.12
C SER A 443 -52.61 118.76 -144.71
N SER A 444 -52.11 119.97 -144.34
CA SER A 444 -51.98 120.66 -142.99
C SER A 444 -51.71 119.89 -141.64
N SER A 445 -51.05 120.41 -140.58
CA SER A 445 -50.37 121.70 -140.25
C SER A 445 -49.69 121.75 -138.83
N SER A 446 -48.51 122.39 -138.70
CA SER A 446 -48.13 123.52 -137.76
C SER A 446 -48.08 123.32 -136.20
N PRO A 447 -47.59 124.29 -135.35
CA PRO A 447 -46.15 124.62 -135.12
C PRO A 447 -45.68 124.93 -133.65
N HIS A 448 -44.36 125.20 -133.50
CA HIS A 448 -43.62 126.11 -132.56
C HIS A 448 -43.73 126.11 -131.00
N GLU A 449 -42.57 125.84 -130.38
CA GLU A 449 -41.81 126.61 -129.35
C GLU A 449 -42.37 127.26 -128.06
N ARG A 450 -41.48 127.24 -127.03
CA ARG A 450 -41.40 128.00 -125.76
C ARG A 450 -42.08 127.44 -124.48
N SER A 451 -41.44 127.75 -123.35
CA SER A 451 -41.92 127.64 -121.95
C SER A 451 -42.14 126.20 -121.40
N THR A 452 -41.72 125.76 -120.21
CA THR A 452 -41.56 126.33 -118.84
C THR A 452 -42.89 126.70 -118.14
N LYS A 453 -43.13 126.42 -116.85
CA LYS A 453 -42.38 125.65 -115.83
C LYS A 453 -43.35 125.20 -114.71
N SER A 454 -43.14 124.01 -114.14
CA SER A 454 -43.56 123.57 -112.78
C SER A 454 -45.04 123.67 -112.35
N ARG A 455 -45.60 122.53 -111.86
CA ARG A 455 -46.01 122.36 -110.43
C ARG A 455 -46.49 120.93 -110.13
N GLY A 456 -46.23 120.48 -108.91
CA GLY A 456 -46.56 119.12 -108.43
C GLY A 456 -45.69 118.67 -107.25
N ILE A 457 -45.67 119.45 -106.15
CA ILE A 457 -44.95 119.13 -104.91
C ILE A 457 -45.99 118.86 -103.81
N ILE A 458 -45.65 118.02 -102.82
CA ILE A 458 -46.46 117.68 -101.63
C ILE A 458 -47.58 116.67 -102.01
N ARG A 459 -47.67 115.47 -101.43
CA ARG A 459 -47.66 115.17 -99.98
C ARG A 459 -47.28 113.71 -99.61
N GLU A 460 -46.70 113.53 -98.41
CA GLU A 460 -46.71 112.37 -97.44
C GLU A 460 -46.96 110.93 -97.99
N LEU A 461 -46.16 109.89 -97.71
CA LEU A 461 -45.63 109.36 -96.42
C LEU A 461 -44.34 108.53 -96.72
N LYS A 462 -43.31 108.35 -95.89
CA LYS A 462 -43.16 108.21 -94.41
C LYS A 462 -43.59 106.83 -93.86
N ALA A 463 -42.60 105.95 -93.59
CA ALA A 463 -42.73 104.67 -92.88
C ALA A 463 -43.64 103.64 -93.60
N VAL A 464 -43.48 102.33 -93.43
CA VAL A 464 -42.91 101.56 -92.33
C VAL A 464 -41.72 100.71 -92.84
N LEU A 465 -40.55 100.71 -92.19
CA LEU A 465 -40.20 100.13 -90.87
C LEU A 465 -40.25 98.59 -90.86
N ASP A 466 -39.57 98.02 -89.86
CA ASP A 466 -39.95 96.78 -89.16
C ASP A 466 -40.07 95.48 -89.98
N ASN A 467 -39.15 94.53 -89.81
CA ASN A 467 -39.09 93.55 -88.70
C ASN A 467 -39.52 92.16 -89.24
N GLN A 468 -39.16 91.01 -88.66
CA GLN A 468 -38.15 90.65 -87.65
C GLN A 468 -37.64 89.24 -88.06
N GLN A 469 -36.42 88.79 -87.77
CA GLN A 469 -35.93 88.32 -86.46
C GLN A 469 -36.85 87.23 -85.86
N VAL A 470 -36.25 86.14 -85.32
CA VAL A 470 -36.92 85.13 -84.46
C VAL A 470 -38.04 84.31 -85.15
N GLY A 471 -37.94 83.01 -85.39
CA GLY A 471 -37.03 81.99 -84.85
C GLY A 471 -37.58 81.29 -83.59
N GLN A 472 -37.08 80.10 -83.29
CA GLN A 472 -37.16 79.42 -81.97
C GLN A 472 -38.54 79.41 -81.24
N LYS A 473 -39.36 78.37 -81.45
CA LYS A 473 -40.43 78.02 -80.48
C LYS A 473 -40.89 76.56 -80.44
N VAL A 474 -40.01 75.60 -80.77
CA VAL A 474 -40.35 74.15 -80.80
C VAL A 474 -39.29 73.22 -80.19
N VAL A 475 -38.00 73.62 -80.12
CA VAL A 475 -36.89 72.70 -79.74
C VAL A 475 -36.41 72.87 -78.29
N ASN A 476 -36.93 73.87 -77.54
CA ASN A 476 -36.52 74.07 -76.14
C ASN A 476 -37.21 73.12 -75.14
N ASP A 477 -38.32 72.50 -75.52
CA ASP A 477 -39.18 71.79 -74.58
C ASP A 477 -38.68 70.34 -74.32
N GLU A 478 -38.04 69.70 -75.31
CA GLU A 478 -37.47 68.34 -75.16
C GLU A 478 -36.15 68.31 -74.36
N LEU A 479 -35.46 69.44 -74.18
CA LEU A 479 -34.17 69.51 -73.49
C LEU A 479 -34.28 69.67 -71.96
N ILE A 480 -35.51 69.79 -71.43
CA ILE A 480 -35.78 69.91 -70.00
C ILE A 480 -35.96 68.51 -69.37
N ASP A 481 -36.76 67.63 -69.97
CA ASP A 481 -37.09 66.31 -69.39
C ASP A 481 -35.87 65.40 -69.19
N LEU A 482 -34.91 65.40 -70.12
CA LEU A 482 -33.69 64.60 -70.01
C LEU A 482 -32.75 65.07 -68.89
N LYS A 483 -32.82 66.34 -68.47
CA LYS A 483 -32.04 66.83 -67.32
C LYS A 483 -32.63 66.36 -65.99
N THR A 484 -33.95 66.20 -65.91
CA THR A 484 -34.65 65.73 -64.71
C THR A 484 -34.34 64.26 -64.41
N GLN A 485 -34.14 63.42 -65.44
CA GLN A 485 -33.85 61.99 -65.25
C GLN A 485 -32.41 61.72 -64.77
N ILE A 486 -31.42 62.50 -65.22
CA ILE A 486 -30.00 62.29 -64.84
C ILE A 486 -29.77 62.66 -63.37
N ALA A 487 -30.47 63.66 -62.85
CA ALA A 487 -30.38 64.08 -61.44
C ALA A 487 -30.86 63.01 -60.43
N LEU A 488 -31.63 62.01 -60.87
CA LEU A 488 -32.17 60.94 -60.00
C LEU A 488 -31.28 59.69 -59.89
N LEU A 489 -30.16 59.62 -60.63
CA LEU A 489 -29.27 58.45 -60.65
C LEU A 489 -27.86 58.72 -60.10
N GLN A 490 -27.60 59.91 -59.55
CA GLN A 490 -26.30 60.29 -58.97
C GLN A 490 -26.33 60.44 -57.43
N SER A 491 -27.43 60.07 -56.77
CA SER A 491 -27.68 60.30 -55.34
C SER A 491 -27.71 59.02 -54.48
N SER A 492 -27.13 57.91 -54.95
CA SER A 492 -27.07 56.64 -54.20
C SER A 492 -25.84 55.80 -54.54
N ASN A 493 -24.66 56.32 -54.18
CA ASN A 493 -23.45 55.53 -53.95
C ASN A 493 -22.38 56.38 -53.21
N GLU A 494 -22.53 56.52 -51.90
CA GLU A 494 -21.39 56.76 -51.00
C GLU A 494 -21.36 55.65 -49.92
N PRO A 495 -20.20 55.08 -49.59
CA PRO A 495 -20.04 54.16 -48.48
C PRO A 495 -19.71 54.92 -47.18
N GLU A 496 -20.36 54.55 -46.08
CA GLU A 496 -19.90 54.90 -44.72
C GLU A 496 -18.93 53.85 -44.16
N PRO A 497 -18.11 54.20 -43.15
CA PRO A 497 -16.84 53.51 -42.82
C PRO A 497 -16.93 52.23 -41.97
#